data_AF-A0A3Q3AQ22-F1
#
_entry.id   AF-A0A3Q3AQ22-F1
#
_cell.length_a   1.000
_cell.length_b   1.000
_cell.length_c   1.000
_cell.angle_alpha   90.00
_cell.angle_beta   90.00
_cell.angle_gamma   90.00
#
_symmetry.space_group_name_H-M   'P 1'
#
loop_
_entity.id
_entity.type
_entity.pdbx_description
1 polymer ?
#
loop_
_entity_poly.entity_id
_entity_poly.type
_entity_poly.pdbx_seq_one_letter_code
_entity_poly.pdbx_strand_id
1 'polypeptide(L)'
;MPLVKRIIEPRYLCRGTLPDGVASELECVTNSTLAAVIKQLGGLSRHAEDIFGELFTEANSFYVRMNSLQERVDLLAVKVTQLDSTVEEGG
;
A
#
# COMPACT_ATOMS: atom_id res chain seq x y z
N MET A 1 0.07 -9.27 -14.68
CA MET A 1 0.75 -8.33 -13.78
C MET A 1 2.23 -8.71 -13.69
N PRO A 2 3.17 -7.80 -13.98
CA PRO A 2 4.59 -8.08 -13.71
C PRO A 2 4.80 -8.26 -12.20
N LEU A 3 5.62 -9.24 -11.81
CA LEU A 3 5.97 -9.48 -10.40
C LEU A 3 6.83 -8.32 -9.91
N VAL A 4 6.25 -7.44 -9.09
CA VAL A 4 6.99 -6.31 -8.49
C VAL A 4 8.05 -6.87 -7.55
N LYS A 5 9.31 -6.80 -7.96
CA LYS A 5 10.44 -7.30 -7.18
C LYS A 5 10.86 -6.22 -6.18
N ARG A 6 10.40 -6.32 -4.94
CA ARG A 6 10.70 -5.37 -3.84
C ARG A 6 12.06 -5.69 -3.21
N ILE A 7 13.13 -5.35 -3.91
CA ILE A 7 14.50 -5.53 -3.41
C ILE A 7 14.86 -4.38 -2.47
N ILE A 8 15.50 -4.70 -1.35
CA ILE A 8 16.07 -3.73 -0.42
C ILE A 8 17.60 -3.82 -0.53
N GLU A 9 18.24 -2.68 -0.78
CA GLU A 9 19.69 -2.56 -0.86
C GLU A 9 20.23 -1.71 0.30
N PRO A 10 21.47 -1.97 0.78
CA PRO A 10 22.38 -3.05 0.37
C PRO A 10 21.98 -4.41 0.95
N ARG A 11 22.08 -5.51 0.19
CA ARG A 11 21.75 -6.85 0.71
C ARG A 11 22.76 -7.41 1.73
N TYR A 12 24.03 -7.00 1.62
CA TYR A 12 25.10 -7.41 2.52
C TYR A 12 25.63 -6.20 3.28
N LEU A 13 25.69 -6.31 4.62
CA LEU A 13 26.01 -5.17 5.48
C LEU A 13 27.50 -5.04 5.81
N CYS A 14 28.21 -6.18 5.93
CA CYS A 14 29.59 -6.23 6.41
C CYS A 14 30.54 -6.94 5.42
N ARG A 15 30.15 -7.08 4.15
CA ARG A 15 30.93 -7.81 3.13
C ARG A 15 31.62 -6.80 2.22
N GLY A 16 32.69 -6.19 2.73
CA GLY A 16 33.52 -5.24 1.98
C GLY A 16 34.92 -5.15 2.59
N THR A 17 35.90 -4.79 1.76
CA THR A 17 37.25 -4.47 2.24
C THR A 17 37.25 -3.12 2.94
N LEU A 18 37.95 -3.04 4.06
CA LEU A 18 38.16 -1.77 4.74
C LEU A 18 39.20 -0.92 4.00
N PRO A 19 39.12 0.42 4.11
CA PRO A 19 40.17 1.30 3.62
C PRO A 19 41.49 1.07 4.38
N ASP A 20 42.62 1.20 3.68
CA ASP A 20 43.95 1.14 4.30
C ASP A 20 44.14 2.27 5.31
N GLY A 21 44.81 1.98 6.43
CA GLY A 21 45.15 2.97 7.45
C GLY A 21 44.01 3.37 8.39
N VAL A 22 42.95 2.57 8.49
CA VAL A 22 41.86 2.82 9.45
C VAL A 22 42.35 2.67 10.90
N ALA A 23 42.01 3.65 11.74
CA ALA A 23 42.45 3.67 13.14
C ALA A 23 41.84 2.54 14.00
N SER A 24 40.58 2.17 13.71
CA SER A 24 39.86 1.08 14.36
C SER A 24 38.98 0.37 13.33
N GLU A 25 39.38 -0.85 12.95
CA GLU A 25 38.62 -1.67 12.00
C GLU A 25 37.22 -2.00 12.52
N LEU A 26 37.12 -2.35 13.80
CA LEU A 26 35.83 -2.71 14.43
C LEU A 26 34.86 -1.53 14.41
N GLU A 27 35.33 -0.33 14.74
CA GLU A 27 34.50 0.87 14.70
C GLU A 27 34.05 1.17 13.27
N CYS A 28 34.96 1.08 12.30
CA CYS A 28 34.67 1.34 10.90
C CYS A 28 33.62 0.36 10.33
N VAL A 29 33.78 -0.94 10.58
CA VAL A 29 32.79 -1.96 10.18
C VAL A 29 31.46 -1.70 10.86
N THR A 30 31.46 -1.40 12.17
CA THR A 30 30.23 -1.18 12.94
C THR A 30 29.47 0.03 12.39
N ASN A 31 30.14 1.16 12.17
CA ASN A 31 29.51 2.36 11.65
C ASN A 31 29.00 2.16 10.21
N SER A 32 29.78 1.49 9.36
CA SER A 32 29.36 1.15 7.99
C SER A 32 28.13 0.24 7.97
N THR A 33 28.10 -0.74 8.88
CA THR A 33 26.96 -1.66 9.07
C THR A 33 25.72 -0.91 9.51
N LEU A 34 25.84 -0.01 10.51
CA LEU A 34 24.72 0.81 10.97
C LEU A 34 24.17 1.70 9.86
N ALA A 35 25.03 2.39 9.10
CA ALA A 35 24.62 3.20 7.96
C ALA A 35 23.90 2.37 6.88
N ALA A 36 24.39 1.15 6.62
CA ALA A 36 23.77 0.22 5.68
C ALA A 36 22.39 -0.28 6.17
N VAL A 37 22.23 -0.57 7.47
CA VAL A 37 20.94 -0.91 8.08
C VAL A 37 19.94 0.24 7.96
N ILE A 38 20.37 1.48 8.22
CA ILE A 38 19.50 2.66 8.07
C ILE A 38 19.01 2.78 6.62
N LYS A 39 19.88 2.53 5.62
CA LYS A 39 19.46 2.48 4.21
C LYS A 39 18.46 1.37 3.93
N GLN A 40 18.68 0.17 4.47
CA GLN A 40 17.74 -0.95 4.32
C GLN A 40 16.36 -0.60 4.91
N LEU A 41 16.32 0.03 6.09
CA LEU A 41 15.08 0.48 6.72
C LEU A 41 14.37 1.54 5.87
N GLY A 42 15.11 2.49 5.28
CA GLY A 42 14.54 3.46 4.34
C GLY A 42 13.93 2.80 3.10
N GLY A 43 14.60 1.79 2.54
CA GLY A 43 14.07 0.99 1.43
C GLY A 43 12.82 0.20 1.82
N LEU A 44 12.80 -0.38 3.02
CA LEU A 44 11.63 -1.08 3.56
C LEU A 44 10.44 -0.13 3.74
N SER A 45 10.66 1.04 4.32
CA SER A 45 9.60 2.05 4.52
C SER A 45 8.99 2.50 3.20
N ARG A 46 9.80 2.71 2.16
CA ARG A 46 9.31 3.04 0.82
C ARG A 46 8.44 1.92 0.24
N HIS A 47 8.88 0.67 0.35
CA HIS A 47 8.07 -0.47 -0.11
C HIS A 47 6.75 -0.59 0.64
N ALA A 48 6.75 -0.29 1.95
CA ALA A 48 5.53 -0.28 2.74
C ALA A 48 4.59 0.84 2.30
N GLU A 49 5.10 2.05 2.08
CA GLU A 49 4.35 3.19 1.56
C GLU A 49 3.70 2.87 0.21
N ASP A 50 4.45 2.28 -0.73
CA ASP A 50 3.92 1.88 -2.03
C ASP A 50 2.77 0.86 -1.89
N ILE A 51 2.97 -0.20 -1.08
CA ILE A 51 1.94 -1.23 -0.86
C ILE A 51 0.67 -0.63 -0.24
N PHE A 52 0.82 0.15 0.83
CA PHE A 52 -0.33 0.71 1.53
C PHE A 52 -1.01 1.81 0.70
N GLY A 53 -0.25 2.57 -0.11
CA GLY A 53 -0.80 3.54 -1.04
C GLY A 53 -1.64 2.89 -2.15
N GLU A 54 -1.17 1.78 -2.72
CA GLU A 54 -1.94 0.98 -3.68
C GLU A 54 -3.24 0.44 -3.06
N LEU A 55 -3.14 -0.17 -1.87
CA LEU A 55 -4.31 -0.69 -1.15
C LEU A 55 -5.31 0.40 -0.80
N PHE A 56 -4.84 1.55 -0.31
CA PHE A 56 -5.69 2.69 0.01
C PHE A 56 -6.44 3.21 -1.22
N THR A 57 -5.74 3.32 -2.35
CA THR A 57 -6.34 3.77 -3.62
C THR A 57 -7.47 2.84 -4.05
N GLU A 58 -7.25 1.52 -3.99
CA GLU A 58 -8.26 0.53 -4.36
C GLU A 58 -9.44 0.54 -3.38
N ALA A 59 -9.18 0.62 -2.08
CA ALA A 59 -10.23 0.71 -1.06
C ALA A 59 -11.09 1.97 -1.24
N ASN A 60 -10.48 3.12 -1.57
CA ASN A 60 -11.20 4.35 -1.83
C ASN A 60 -12.05 4.27 -3.11
N SER A 61 -11.54 3.63 -4.17
CA SER A 61 -12.29 3.33 -5.38
C SER A 61 -13.53 2.46 -5.07
N PHE A 62 -13.35 1.42 -4.26
CA PHE A 62 -14.45 0.58 -3.80
C PHE A 62 -15.48 1.37 -2.99
N TYR A 63 -15.03 2.19 -2.04
CA TYR A 63 -15.88 3.02 -1.20
C TYR A 63 -16.77 3.96 -2.00
N VAL A 64 -16.22 4.69 -2.98
CA VAL A 64 -17.00 5.60 -3.85
C VAL A 64 -18.08 4.85 -4.63
N ARG A 65 -17.73 3.69 -5.20
CA ARG A 65 -18.68 2.85 -5.93
C ARG A 65 -19.78 2.32 -5.03
N MET A 66 -19.43 1.92 -3.81
CA MET A 66 -20.39 1.39 -2.85
C MET A 66 -21.38 2.47 -2.37
N ASN A 67 -20.91 3.69 -2.15
CA ASN A 67 -21.81 4.82 -1.82
C ASN A 67 -22.80 5.11 -2.95
N SER A 68 -22.33 5.16 -4.20
CA SER A 68 -23.23 5.35 -5.34
C SER A 68 -24.23 4.20 -5.48
N LEU A 69 -23.82 2.98 -5.20
CA LEU A 69 -24.72 1.83 -5.20
C LEU A 69 -25.76 1.93 -4.06
N GLN A 70 -25.34 2.34 -2.86
CA GLN A 70 -26.23 2.50 -1.72
C GLN A 70 -27.34 3.52 -2.03
N GLU A 71 -26.98 4.69 -2.57
CA GLU A 71 -27.96 5.71 -2.97
C GLU A 71 -29.00 5.15 -3.96
N ARG A 72 -28.54 4.36 -4.95
CA ARG A 72 -29.43 3.72 -5.93
C ARG A 72 -30.35 2.68 -5.29
N VAL A 73 -29.84 1.92 -4.31
CA VAL A 73 -30.63 0.93 -3.56
C VAL A 73 -31.69 1.64 -2.72
N ASP A 74 -31.34 2.73 -2.05
CA ASP A 74 -32.28 3.49 -1.21
C ASP A 74 -33.40 4.11 -2.07
N LEU A 75 -33.05 4.71 -3.21
CA LEU A 75 -34.03 5.23 -4.17
C LEU A 75 -34.95 4.13 -4.73
N LEU A 76 -34.38 2.96 -5.03
CA LEU A 76 -35.16 1.82 -5.49
C LEU A 76 -36.12 1.32 -4.41
N ALA A 77 -35.67 1.22 -3.16
CA ALA A 77 -36.50 0.81 -2.04
C ALA A 77 -37.71 1.73 -1.87
N VAL A 78 -37.51 3.06 -1.94
CA VAL A 78 -38.60 4.04 -1.91
C VAL A 78 -39.59 3.80 -3.06
N LYS A 79 -39.09 3.67 -4.30
CA LYS A 79 -39.95 3.42 -5.47
C LYS A 79 -40.73 2.11 -5.36
N VAL A 80 -40.12 1.05 -4.84
CA VAL A 80 -40.78 -0.25 -4.60
C VAL A 80 -41.88 -0.12 -3.55
N THR A 81 -41.66 0.63 -2.47
CA THR A 81 -42.72 0.87 -1.46
C THR A 81 -43.86 1.73 -1.96
N GLN A 82 -43.63 2.55 -2.98
CA GLN A 82 -44.63 3.44 -3.58
C GLN A 82 -45.37 2.82 -4.78
N LEU A 83 -44.97 1.62 -5.22
CA LEU A 83 -45.71 0.87 -6.23
C LEU A 83 -47.02 0.34 -5.61
N ASP A 84 -48.06 1.16 -5.71
CA ASP A 84 -49.44 0.79 -5.40
C ASP A 84 -49.98 -0.09 -6.54
N SER A 85 -50.09 -1.38 -6.29
CA SER A 85 -50.51 -2.42 -7.24
C SER A 85 -52.00 -2.37 -7.61
N THR A 86 -52.69 -1.24 -7.43
CA THR A 86 -54.11 -1.07 -7.75
C THR A 86 -54.38 -0.24 -9.01
N VAL A 87 -53.35 0.36 -9.63
CA VAL A 87 -53.49 1.20 -10.83
C VAL A 87 -53.05 0.52 -12.14
N GLU A 88 -52.24 -0.54 -12.08
CA GLU A 88 -51.66 -1.17 -13.29
C GLU A 88 -52.60 -2.16 -14.04
N GLU A 89 -53.75 -2.55 -13.48
CA GLU A 89 -54.74 -3.43 -14.15
C GLU A 89 -55.93 -2.69 -14.78
N GLY A 90 -55.94 -1.35 -14.78
CA GLY A 90 -57.10 -0.54 -15.22
C GLY A 90 -57.04 0.07 -16.63
N GLY A 91 -56.11 -0.36 -17.50
CA GLY A 91 -55.89 0.24 -18.84
C GLY A 91 -56.03 -0.74 -19.98
#